data_AF-A0A7X8XIX8-F1
#
_entry.id   AF-A0A7X8XIX8-F1
#
_cell.length_a   1.000
_cell.length_b   1.000
_cell.length_c   1.000
_cell.angle_alpha   90.00
_cell.angle_beta   90.00
_cell.angle_gamma   90.00
#
_symmetry.space_group_name_H-M   'P 1'
#
loop_
_entity.id
_entity.type
_entity.pdbx_description
1 polymer ?
#
loop_
_entity_poly.entity_id
_entity_poly.type
_entity_poly.pdbx_seq_one_letter_code
_entity_poly.pdbx_strand_id
1 'polypeptide(L)'
;MKINQRERFIENCSYLGLRWISQNYESVVEKAGKSDTGFYRFLEDVIQREADSRRERGIKYRMKASRLPQPNKSLHEFDFAFQPGLMAKKKLIMDLASMDFLQAKTSILLYGDCGTGKSHLAQSLGTIACENG
;
A
#
# COMPACT_ATOMS: atom_id res chain seq x y z
N MET A 1 -0.95 -41.81 9.25
CA MET A 1 -0.23 -41.25 8.09
C MET A 1 -0.93 -40.00 7.51
N LYS A 2 -1.19 -38.96 8.32
CA LYS A 2 -1.80 -37.67 7.87
C LYS A 2 -0.95 -36.42 8.19
N ILE A 3 0.15 -36.59 8.95
CA ILE A 3 0.99 -35.49 9.44
C ILE A 3 1.84 -34.86 8.32
N ASN A 4 2.20 -35.63 7.29
CA ASN A 4 3.14 -35.24 6.22
C ASN A 4 2.57 -34.24 5.18
N GLN A 5 1.24 -34.16 4.98
CA GLN A 5 0.66 -33.24 4.00
C GLN A 5 0.60 -31.79 4.51
N ARG A 6 0.29 -31.59 5.80
CA ARG A 6 0.22 -30.25 6.40
C ARG A 6 1.59 -29.59 6.51
N GLU A 7 2.59 -30.33 6.99
CA GLU A 7 3.95 -29.82 7.13
C GLU A 7 4.53 -29.40 5.77
N ARG A 8 4.40 -30.26 4.76
CA ARG A 8 4.84 -29.96 3.39
C ARG A 8 4.12 -28.75 2.79
N PHE A 9 2.84 -28.57 3.09
CA PHE A 9 2.09 -27.39 2.66
C PHE A 9 2.64 -26.11 3.28
N ILE A 10 2.89 -26.11 4.60
CA ILE A 10 3.45 -24.95 5.31
C ILE A 10 4.86 -24.65 4.81
N GLU A 11 5.68 -25.67 4.60
CA GLU A 11 7.04 -25.54 4.08
C GLU A 11 7.04 -24.92 2.67
N ASN A 12 6.19 -25.40 1.77
CA ASN A 12 6.01 -24.80 0.44
C ASN A 12 5.52 -23.35 0.51
N CYS A 13 4.57 -23.05 1.41
CA CYS A 13 4.10 -21.68 1.61
C CYS A 13 5.24 -20.76 2.10
N SER A 14 6.09 -21.26 2.99
CA SER A 14 7.27 -20.54 3.46
C SER A 14 8.26 -20.28 2.31
N TYR A 15 8.57 -21.31 1.52
CA TYR A 15 9.47 -21.22 0.36
C TYR A 15 9.00 -20.20 -0.68
N LEU A 16 7.69 -20.15 -0.97
CA LEU A 16 7.09 -19.20 -1.91
C LEU A 16 6.80 -17.81 -1.30
N GLY A 17 7.06 -17.62 -0.01
CA GLY A 17 6.76 -16.38 0.70
C GLY A 17 5.27 -16.07 0.83
N LEU A 18 4.42 -17.11 0.85
CA LEU A 18 2.97 -17.06 1.05
C LEU A 18 2.65 -17.01 2.55
N ARG A 19 2.91 -15.85 3.15
CA ARG A 19 2.93 -15.69 4.61
C ARG A 19 1.53 -15.63 5.21
N TRP A 20 0.57 -15.06 4.49
CA TRP A 20 -0.80 -15.00 4.97
C TRP A 20 -1.45 -16.38 4.92
N ILE A 21 -1.26 -17.12 3.83
CA ILE A 21 -1.78 -18.48 3.68
C ILE A 21 -1.19 -19.41 4.74
N SER A 22 0.14 -19.39 4.97
CA SER A 22 0.75 -20.27 5.98
C SER A 22 0.21 -20.04 7.39
N GLN A 23 -0.26 -18.83 7.71
CA GLN A 23 -0.82 -18.48 9.02
C GLN A 23 -2.34 -18.72 9.10
N ASN A 24 -3.06 -18.72 7.97
CA ASN A 24 -4.53 -18.73 7.94
C ASN A 24 -5.14 -19.95 7.23
N TYR A 25 -4.33 -20.91 6.79
CA TYR A 25 -4.79 -22.04 5.98
C TYR A 25 -5.89 -22.87 6.63
N GLU A 26 -5.90 -23.03 7.96
CA GLU A 26 -6.94 -23.78 8.66
C GLU A 26 -8.32 -23.13 8.49
N SER A 27 -8.39 -21.80 8.67
CA SER A 27 -9.61 -21.03 8.45
C SER A 27 -10.05 -21.06 6.98
N VAL A 28 -9.09 -21.05 6.06
CA VAL A 28 -9.33 -21.15 4.61
C VAL A 28 -9.93 -22.52 4.24
N VAL A 29 -9.37 -23.61 4.78
CA VAL A 29 -9.88 -24.97 4.57
C VAL A 29 -11.27 -25.15 5.18
N GLU A 30 -11.52 -24.58 6.35
CA GLU A 30 -12.84 -24.63 6.99
C GLU A 30 -13.90 -23.90 6.14
N LYS A 31 -13.54 -22.74 5.56
CA LYS A 31 -14.43 -22.01 4.65
C LYS A 31 -14.76 -22.83 3.40
N ALA A 32 -13.78 -23.50 2.81
CA ALA A 32 -14.01 -24.37 1.65
C ALA A 32 -15.04 -25.48 1.92
N GLY A 33 -15.04 -26.03 3.14
CA GLY A 33 -15.99 -27.08 3.53
C GLY A 33 -17.42 -26.57 3.80
N LYS A 34 -17.59 -25.26 4.04
CA LYS A 34 -18.88 -24.64 4.38
C LYS A 34 -19.50 -23.83 3.24
N SER A 35 -18.69 -23.42 2.26
CA SER A 35 -19.11 -22.53 1.19
C SER A 35 -19.51 -23.30 -0.07
N ASP A 36 -20.69 -23.03 -0.60
CA ASP A 36 -21.12 -23.50 -1.94
C ASP A 36 -20.55 -22.64 -3.09
N THR A 37 -19.58 -21.76 -2.78
CA THR A 37 -18.84 -21.01 -3.79
C THR A 37 -17.98 -21.97 -4.62
N GLY A 38 -18.12 -21.89 -5.95
CA GLY A 38 -17.31 -22.70 -6.85
C GLY A 38 -15.81 -22.57 -6.56
N PHE A 39 -15.07 -23.68 -6.76
CA PHE A 39 -13.64 -23.80 -6.42
C PHE A 39 -12.76 -22.68 -6.98
N TYR A 40 -13.10 -22.16 -8.17
CA TYR A 40 -12.39 -21.05 -8.79
C TYR A 40 -12.45 -19.78 -7.94
N ARG A 41 -13.65 -19.38 -7.51
CA ARG A 41 -13.86 -18.17 -6.70
C ARG A 41 -13.20 -18.29 -5.32
N PHE A 42 -13.25 -19.49 -4.74
CA PHE A 42 -12.54 -19.77 -3.51
C PHE A 42 -11.02 -19.57 -3.68
N LEU A 43 -10.43 -20.11 -4.75
CA LEU A 43 -9.00 -19.96 -5.01
C LEU A 43 -8.64 -18.50 -5.26
N GLU A 44 -9.45 -17.78 -6.03
CA GLU A 44 -9.30 -16.34 -6.27
C GLU A 44 -9.27 -15.55 -4.96
N ASP A 45 -10.23 -15.78 -4.04
CA ASP A 45 -10.29 -15.11 -2.74
C ASP A 45 -9.03 -15.37 -1.89
N VAL A 46 -8.51 -16.59 -1.91
CA VAL A 46 -7.31 -16.97 -1.15
C VAL A 46 -6.08 -16.26 -1.70
N ILE A 47 -5.91 -16.26 -3.02
CA ILE A 47 -4.78 -15.60 -3.68
C ILE A 47 -4.86 -14.08 -3.52
N GLN A 48 -6.06 -13.49 -3.63
CA GLN A 48 -6.28 -12.07 -3.44
C GLN A 48 -5.85 -11.63 -2.03
N ARG A 49 -6.24 -12.37 -0.99
CA ARG A 49 -5.85 -12.07 0.39
C ARG A 49 -4.34 -12.13 0.62
N GLU A 50 -3.66 -13.10 0.02
CA GLU A 50 -2.19 -13.17 0.09
C GLU A 50 -1.54 -11.99 -0.64
N ALA A 51 -2.06 -11.63 -1.81
CA ALA A 51 -1.57 -10.49 -2.59
C ALA A 51 -1.74 -9.17 -1.80
N ASP A 52 -2.89 -8.95 -1.18
CA ASP A 52 -3.17 -7.78 -0.34
C ASP A 52 -2.23 -7.73 0.87
N SER A 53 -2.06 -8.86 1.57
CA SER A 53 -1.13 -8.95 2.70
C SER A 53 0.32 -8.68 2.29
N ARG A 54 0.74 -9.15 1.12
CA ARG A 54 2.07 -8.86 0.56
C ARG A 54 2.21 -7.37 0.22
N ARG A 55 1.20 -6.76 -0.40
CA ARG A 55 1.17 -5.32 -0.73
C ARG A 55 1.27 -4.47 0.53
N GLU A 56 0.47 -4.77 1.54
CA GLU A 56 0.45 -4.03 2.81
C GLU A 56 1.79 -4.11 3.54
N ARG A 57 2.44 -5.28 3.56
CA ARG A 57 3.80 -5.43 4.11
C ARG A 57 4.82 -4.58 3.34
N GLY A 58 4.72 -4.53 2.02
CA GLY A 58 5.57 -3.70 1.17
C GLY A 58 5.43 -2.22 1.48
N ILE A 59 4.19 -1.73 1.58
CA ILE A 59 3.88 -0.34 1.95
C ILE A 59 4.43 -0.03 3.34
N LYS A 60 4.15 -0.86 4.35
CA LYS A 60 4.66 -0.69 5.73
C LYS A 60 6.19 -0.62 5.76
N TYR A 61 6.86 -1.46 4.98
CA TYR A 61 8.31 -1.44 4.86
C TYR A 61 8.82 -0.13 4.25
N ARG A 62 8.27 0.30 3.10
CA ARG A 62 8.67 1.55 2.43
C ARG A 62 8.40 2.76 3.31
N MET A 63 7.25 2.82 3.97
CA MET A 63 6.92 3.86 4.94
C MET A 63 7.97 3.95 6.06
N LYS A 64 8.36 2.81 6.64
CA LYS A 64 9.42 2.77 7.67
C LYS A 64 10.79 3.18 7.12
N ALA A 65 11.12 2.76 5.90
CA ALA A 65 12.40 3.06 5.25
C ALA A 65 12.52 4.53 4.82
N SER A 66 11.40 5.19 4.48
CA SER A 66 11.35 6.58 4.00
C SER A 66 11.81 7.61 5.02
N ARG A 67 11.74 7.30 6.32
CA ARG A 67 12.03 8.22 7.44
C ARG A 67 11.24 9.53 7.37
N LEU A 68 10.07 9.51 6.74
CA LEU A 68 9.16 10.66 6.74
C LEU A 68 8.80 11.04 8.19
N PRO A 69 8.61 12.34 8.48
CA PRO A 69 8.14 12.78 9.80
C PRO A 69 6.84 12.09 10.20
N GLN A 70 6.59 11.93 11.49
CA GLN A 70 5.33 11.39 12.02
C GLN A 70 4.57 12.49 12.78
N PRO A 71 3.22 12.50 12.73
CA PRO A 71 2.32 11.60 12.00
C PRO A 71 2.34 11.82 10.48
N ASN A 72 1.99 10.78 9.71
CA ASN A 72 1.85 10.86 8.25
C ASN A 72 0.82 11.93 7.87
N LYS A 73 1.03 12.59 6.73
CA LYS A 73 0.13 13.63 6.23
C LYS A 73 -0.54 13.15 4.96
N SER A 74 -1.87 13.11 4.94
CA SER A 74 -2.61 12.77 3.73
C SER A 74 -2.82 14.00 2.86
N LEU A 75 -2.73 13.85 1.54
CA LEU A 75 -3.06 14.95 0.62
C LEU A 75 -4.54 15.39 0.77
N HIS A 76 -5.41 14.48 1.21
CA HIS A 76 -6.82 14.77 1.48
C HIS A 76 -7.04 15.69 2.69
N GLU A 77 -6.12 15.70 3.65
CA GLU A 77 -6.17 16.57 4.83
C GLU A 77 -5.67 17.99 4.51
N PHE A 78 -5.10 18.21 3.32
CA PHE A 78 -4.56 19.50 2.96
C PHE A 78 -5.68 20.49 2.59
N ASP A 79 -5.85 21.54 3.39
CA ASP A 79 -6.78 22.62 3.08
C ASP A 79 -6.19 23.54 2.00
N PHE A 80 -6.60 23.31 0.75
CA PHE A 80 -6.23 24.18 -0.36
C PHE A 80 -6.85 25.58 -0.23
N ALA A 81 -8.00 25.74 0.46
CA ALA A 81 -8.71 27.02 0.57
C ALA A 81 -7.96 28.02 1.44
N PHE A 82 -7.14 27.54 2.36
CA PHE A 82 -6.25 28.35 3.18
C PHE A 82 -5.26 29.18 2.34
N GLN A 83 -4.92 28.75 1.11
CA GLN A 83 -3.95 29.44 0.27
C GLN A 83 -4.46 29.63 -1.17
N PRO A 84 -5.05 30.79 -1.52
CA PRO A 84 -5.65 31.03 -2.84
C PRO A 84 -4.69 30.81 -4.02
N GLY A 85 -3.42 31.19 -3.86
CA GLY A 85 -2.38 30.96 -4.86
C GLY A 85 -2.06 29.48 -5.09
N LEU A 86 -2.35 28.62 -4.11
CA LEU A 86 -2.19 27.17 -4.20
C LEU A 86 -3.46 26.49 -4.73
N MET A 87 -4.65 27.05 -4.49
CA MET A 87 -5.88 26.60 -5.15
C MET A 87 -5.75 26.65 -6.67
N ALA A 88 -5.16 27.72 -7.22
CA ALA A 88 -4.86 27.84 -8.64
C ALA A 88 -3.91 26.74 -9.17
N LYS A 89 -3.11 26.14 -8.28
CA LYS A 89 -2.16 25.06 -8.59
C LYS A 89 -2.64 23.67 -8.14
N LYS A 90 -3.89 23.54 -7.65
CA LYS A 90 -4.43 22.27 -7.17
C LYS A 90 -4.36 21.17 -8.22
N LYS A 91 -4.66 21.50 -9.49
CA LYS A 91 -4.56 20.55 -10.60
C LYS A 91 -3.13 19.99 -10.73
N LEU A 92 -2.13 20.87 -10.76
CA LEU A 92 -0.73 20.47 -10.80
C LEU A 92 -0.35 19.57 -9.60
N ILE A 93 -0.84 19.87 -8.40
CA ILE A 93 -0.55 19.04 -7.22
C ILE A 93 -1.18 17.65 -7.33
N MET A 94 -2.40 17.55 -7.88
CA MET A 94 -3.04 16.27 -8.15
C MET A 94 -2.30 15.50 -9.26
N ASP A 95 -1.81 16.20 -10.29
CA ASP A 95 -0.99 15.59 -11.33
C ASP A 95 0.33 15.06 -10.73
N LEU A 96 0.96 15.78 -9.79
CA LEU A 96 2.13 15.29 -9.06
C LEU A 96 1.80 14.08 -8.16
N ALA A 97 0.58 14.00 -7.62
CA ALA A 97 0.13 12.88 -6.81
C ALA A 97 0.02 11.55 -7.61
N SER A 98 -0.06 11.62 -8.94
CA SER A 98 0.00 10.44 -9.82
C SER A 98 1.36 9.73 -9.81
N MET A 99 2.41 10.41 -9.34
CA MET A 99 3.80 9.94 -9.33
C MET A 99 4.46 9.80 -10.73
N ASP A 100 3.84 10.31 -11.79
CA ASP A 100 4.40 10.27 -13.15
C ASP A 100 5.78 10.95 -13.26
N PHE A 101 6.01 11.98 -12.44
CA PHE A 101 7.28 12.70 -12.39
C PHE A 101 8.47 11.80 -11.98
N LEU A 102 8.22 10.72 -11.22
CA LEU A 102 9.25 9.73 -10.86
C LEU A 102 9.68 8.91 -12.08
N GLN A 103 8.72 8.52 -12.93
CA GLN A 103 9.01 7.80 -14.18
C GLN A 103 9.78 8.70 -15.15
N ALA A 104 9.41 9.98 -15.21
CA ALA A 104 10.09 11.00 -16.00
C ALA A 104 11.48 11.40 -15.43
N LYS A 105 11.87 10.88 -14.25
CA LYS A 105 13.12 11.24 -13.53
C LYS A 105 13.26 12.75 -13.31
N THR A 106 12.15 13.42 -13.03
CA THR A 106 12.11 14.87 -12.80
C THR A 106 12.08 15.17 -11.30
N SER A 107 12.68 16.28 -10.88
CA SER A 107 12.67 16.73 -9.49
C SER A 107 11.60 17.79 -9.26
N ILE A 108 10.96 17.76 -8.09
CA ILE A 108 9.98 18.77 -7.68
C ILE A 108 10.65 19.75 -6.73
N LEU A 109 10.52 21.04 -7.02
CA LEU A 109 10.91 22.12 -6.11
C LEU A 109 9.65 22.78 -5.53
N LEU A 110 9.49 22.71 -4.21
CA LEU A 110 8.43 23.44 -3.49
C LEU A 110 9.01 24.75 -2.95
N TYR A 111 8.53 25.88 -3.46
CA TYR A 111 9.04 27.22 -3.12
C TYR A 111 7.91 28.17 -2.69
N GLY A 112 8.20 29.04 -1.71
CA GLY A 112 7.28 30.07 -1.18
C GLY A 112 7.55 30.39 0.30
N ASP A 113 6.75 31.27 0.92
CA ASP A 113 6.94 31.78 2.29
C ASP A 113 6.79 30.73 3.40
N CYS A 114 7.29 30.99 4.60
CA CYS A 114 7.08 30.06 5.72
C CYS A 114 5.58 29.89 6.02
N GLY A 115 5.14 28.68 6.39
CA GLY A 115 3.74 28.40 6.75
C GLY A 115 2.79 28.12 5.58
N THR A 116 3.23 28.14 4.32
CA THR A 116 2.34 27.88 3.15
C THR A 116 2.05 26.40 2.86
N GLY A 117 2.30 25.48 3.80
CA GLY A 117 1.97 24.06 3.63
C GLY A 117 2.96 23.23 2.80
N LYS A 118 4.15 23.76 2.44
CA LYS A 118 5.15 23.01 1.65
C LYS A 118 5.57 21.69 2.29
N SER A 119 5.87 21.69 3.59
CA SER A 119 6.26 20.47 4.31
C SER A 119 5.14 19.43 4.32
N HIS A 120 3.88 19.88 4.42
CA HIS A 120 2.73 18.99 4.33
C HIS A 120 2.64 18.34 2.95
N LEU A 121 2.70 19.14 1.88
CA LEU A 121 2.68 18.63 0.51
C LEU A 121 3.83 17.65 0.23
N ALA A 122 5.06 18.00 0.65
CA ALA A 122 6.21 17.12 0.50
C ALA A 122 5.99 15.76 1.19
N GLN A 123 5.49 15.79 2.43
CA GLN A 123 5.24 14.59 3.20
C GLN A 123 4.07 13.75 2.64
N SER A 124 3.02 14.40 2.15
CA SER A 124 1.89 13.73 1.49
C SER A 124 2.31 13.06 0.18
N LEU A 125 3.07 13.76 -0.67
CA LEU A 125 3.61 13.16 -1.89
C LEU A 125 4.55 11.99 -1.57
N GLY A 126 5.39 12.11 -0.54
CA GLY A 126 6.25 11.02 -0.08
C GLY A 126 5.47 9.80 0.41
N THR A 127 4.34 10.02 1.08
CA THR A 127 3.45 8.96 1.56
C THR A 127 2.79 8.24 0.38
N ILE A 128 2.24 8.98 -0.58
CA ILE A 128 1.63 8.44 -1.80
C ILE A 128 2.68 7.66 -2.63
N ALA A 129 3.93 8.15 -2.70
CA ALA A 129 5.01 7.42 -3.35
C ALA A 129 5.26 6.06 -2.68
N CYS A 130 5.33 6.02 -1.35
CA CYS A 130 5.50 4.77 -0.60
C CYS A 130 4.31 3.81 -0.77
N GLU A 131 3.10 4.31 -1.00
CA GLU A 131 1.93 3.48 -1.27
C GLU A 131 1.97 2.86 -2.67
N ASN A 132 2.48 3.59 -3.66
CA ASN A 132 2.47 3.21 -5.07
C ASN A 132 3.57 2.23 -5.49
N GLY A 133 4.73 2.18 -4.82
CA GLY A 133 5.78 1.22 -5.16
C GLY A 133 7.17 1.79 -5.09
#